data_AF-A0ABD2P487-F1
#
_entry.id   AF-A0ABD2P487-F1
#
_cell.length_a   1.000
_cell.length_b   1.000
_cell.length_c   1.000
_cell.angle_alpha   90.00
_cell.angle_beta   90.00
_cell.angle_gamma   90.00
#
_symmetry.space_group_name_H-M   'P 1'
#
loop_
_entity.id
_entity.type
_entity.pdbx_description
1 polymer ?
#
loop_
_entity_poly.entity_id
_entity_poly.type
_entity_poly.pdbx_seq_one_letter_code
_entity_poly.pdbx_strand_id
1 'polypeptide(L)'
;MRVVVSEHENKILTERLEILEKQRKKKNLLVYGLEIPEGSDFISFASSTLPRFLKIEIRADQISNIYQENIFRKARELKNSGIAIAHYLTFNERSDYEILKKYEEAYKGDSKTIYFIRGRFLHMNGTMYSAEELRDLESNEETDRTKVGNNHLGSEQGV
;
A
#
# COMPACT_ATOMS: atom_id res chain seq x y z
N MET A 1 22.02 -9.98 27.84
CA MET A 1 22.80 -9.37 26.74
C MET A 1 22.76 -10.16 25.42
N ARG A 2 22.50 -11.48 25.39
CA ARG A 2 22.36 -12.25 24.12
C ARG A 2 21.05 -12.01 23.34
N VAL A 3 19.95 -11.68 24.02
CA VAL A 3 18.62 -11.52 23.39
C VAL A 3 18.55 -10.28 22.48
N VAL A 4 19.09 -9.14 22.95
CA VAL A 4 19.05 -7.86 22.21
C VAL A 4 19.87 -7.90 20.90
N VAL A 5 20.98 -8.64 20.89
CA VAL A 5 21.80 -8.83 19.67
C VAL A 5 21.00 -9.61 18.62
N SER A 6 20.24 -10.63 19.04
CA SER A 6 19.42 -11.43 18.13
C SER A 6 18.24 -10.65 17.55
N GLU A 7 17.60 -9.76 18.33
CA GLU A 7 16.50 -8.91 17.83
C GLU A 7 16.98 -7.90 16.80
N HIS A 8 18.14 -7.27 17.03
CA HIS A 8 18.72 -6.32 16.09
C HIS A 8 19.12 -7.00 14.77
N GLU A 9 19.76 -8.17 14.83
CA GLU A 9 20.12 -8.95 13.65
C GLU A 9 18.87 -9.41 12.87
N ASN A 10 17.83 -9.86 13.57
CA ASN A 10 16.56 -10.23 12.94
C ASN A 10 15.90 -9.04 12.21
N LYS A 11 15.95 -7.84 12.81
CA LYS A 11 15.43 -6.63 12.15
C LYS A 11 16.19 -6.33 10.86
N ILE A 12 17.53 -6.33 10.90
CA ILE A 12 18.37 -6.10 9.71
C ILE A 12 18.12 -7.15 8.62
N LEU A 13 18.02 -8.43 9.00
CA LEU A 13 17.77 -9.51 8.04
C LEU A 13 16.39 -9.37 7.39
N THR A 14 15.38 -8.98 8.17
CA THR A 14 14.02 -8.73 7.65
C THR A 14 14.02 -7.57 6.66
N GLU A 15 14.68 -6.45 6.98
CA GLU A 15 14.82 -5.31 6.07
C GLU A 15 15.54 -5.69 4.77
N ARG A 16 16.62 -6.48 4.86
CA ARG A 16 17.35 -6.97 3.67
C ARG A 16 16.49 -7.88 2.80
N LEU A 17 15.77 -8.82 3.42
CA LEU A 17 14.86 -9.71 2.70
C LEU A 17 13.79 -8.91 1.95
N GLU A 18 13.26 -7.87 2.57
CA GLU A 18 12.27 -7.00 1.93
C GLU A 18 12.86 -6.21 0.75
N ILE A 19 14.07 -5.65 0.90
CA ILE A 19 14.75 -4.95 -0.20
C ILE A 19 14.95 -5.89 -1.39
N LEU A 20 15.39 -7.13 -1.14
CA LEU A 20 15.59 -8.13 -2.19
C LEU A 20 14.28 -8.56 -2.83
N GLU A 21 13.23 -8.80 -2.04
CA GLU A 21 11.87 -9.06 -2.52
C GLU A 21 11.39 -7.94 -3.45
N LYS A 22 11.56 -6.69 -3.03
CA LYS A 22 11.17 -5.51 -3.80
C LYS A 22 11.97 -5.41 -5.08
N GLN A 23 13.28 -5.61 -5.05
CA GLN A 23 14.11 -5.60 -6.26
C GLN A 23 13.68 -6.68 -7.25
N ARG A 24 13.44 -7.90 -6.75
CA ARG A 24 12.98 -9.04 -7.56
C ARG A 24 11.63 -8.78 -8.21
N LYS A 25 10.69 -8.17 -7.48
CA LYS A 25 9.30 -7.97 -7.92
C LYS A 25 9.02 -6.58 -8.48
N LYS A 26 10.01 -5.68 -8.54
CA LYS A 26 9.85 -4.28 -8.98
C LYS A 26 9.18 -4.15 -10.35
N LYS A 27 9.53 -5.07 -11.26
CA LYS A 27 9.02 -5.11 -12.63
C LYS A 27 7.72 -5.89 -12.78
N ASN A 28 7.23 -6.50 -11.70
CA ASN A 28 6.01 -7.27 -11.74
C ASN A 28 4.79 -6.34 -11.79
N LEU A 29 3.80 -6.78 -12.54
CA LEU A 29 2.52 -6.11 -12.70
C LEU A 29 1.44 -7.04 -12.18
N LEU A 30 0.47 -6.46 -11.48
CA LEU A 30 -0.75 -7.15 -11.10
C LEU A 30 -1.83 -6.73 -12.07
N VAL A 31 -2.51 -7.70 -12.68
CA VAL A 31 -3.63 -7.48 -13.57
C VAL A 31 -4.87 -8.11 -12.95
N TYR A 32 -5.93 -7.32 -12.83
CA TYR A 32 -7.22 -7.72 -12.28
C TYR A 32 -8.30 -7.64 -13.35
N GLY A 33 -9.37 -8.41 -13.17
CA GLY A 33 -10.54 -8.37 -14.05
C GLY A 33 -10.36 -9.08 -15.38
N LEU A 34 -9.39 -10.00 -15.49
CA LEU A 34 -9.26 -10.90 -16.63
C LEU A 34 -9.94 -12.23 -16.30
N GLU A 35 -10.93 -12.60 -17.11
CA GLU A 35 -11.51 -13.93 -17.11
C GLU A 35 -10.58 -14.86 -17.90
N ILE A 36 -9.90 -15.76 -17.20
CA ILE A 36 -9.02 -16.75 -17.81
C ILE A 36 -9.89 -17.96 -18.18
N PRO A 37 -10.01 -18.33 -19.46
CA PRO A 37 -10.78 -19.50 -19.86
C PRO A 37 -10.26 -20.77 -19.17
N GLU A 38 -11.18 -21.62 -18.71
CA GLU A 38 -10.80 -22.91 -18.12
C GLU A 38 -9.98 -23.74 -19.10
N GLY A 39 -8.90 -24.36 -18.59
CA GLY A 39 -7.99 -25.16 -19.40
C GLY A 39 -7.05 -24.37 -20.33
N SER A 40 -7.10 -23.03 -20.32
CA SER A 40 -6.15 -22.21 -21.09
C SER A 40 -4.79 -22.08 -20.40
N ASP A 41 -3.72 -22.03 -21.20
CA ASP A 41 -2.40 -21.65 -20.72
C ASP A 41 -2.35 -20.14 -20.44
N PHE A 42 -2.13 -19.78 -19.17
CA PHE A 42 -2.12 -18.39 -18.71
C PHE A 42 -1.12 -17.53 -19.48
N ILE A 43 0.07 -18.05 -19.77
CA ILE A 43 1.13 -17.29 -20.45
C ILE A 43 0.68 -16.93 -21.87
N SER A 44 0.15 -17.90 -22.60
CA SER A 44 -0.38 -17.73 -23.96
C SER A 44 -1.59 -16.79 -23.99
N PHE A 45 -2.49 -16.93 -23.02
CA PHE A 45 -3.66 -16.06 -22.86
C PHE A 45 -3.24 -14.61 -22.56
N ALA A 46 -2.39 -14.39 -21.57
CA ALA A 46 -1.92 -13.06 -21.19
C ALA A 46 -1.16 -12.39 -22.34
N SER A 47 -0.30 -13.13 -23.02
CA SER A 47 0.52 -12.62 -24.14
C SER A 47 -0.31 -12.22 -25.36
N SER A 48 -1.46 -12.85 -25.59
CA SER A 48 -2.35 -12.50 -26.70
C SER A 48 -3.39 -11.44 -26.33
N THR A 49 -3.79 -11.39 -25.06
CA THR A 49 -4.91 -10.57 -24.59
C THR A 49 -4.48 -9.20 -24.08
N LEU A 50 -3.40 -9.13 -23.26
CA LEU A 50 -2.93 -7.86 -22.69
C LEU A 50 -2.50 -6.83 -23.75
N PRO A 51 -1.77 -7.20 -24.83
CA PRO A 51 -1.42 -6.24 -25.88
C PRO A 51 -2.65 -5.61 -26.54
N ARG A 52 -3.73 -6.40 -26.72
CA ARG A 52 -4.97 -5.93 -27.36
C ARG A 52 -5.67 -4.87 -26.50
N PHE A 53 -5.75 -5.10 -25.19
CA PHE A 53 -6.35 -4.13 -24.27
C PHE A 53 -5.51 -2.87 -24.15
N LEU A 54 -4.20 -3.02 -23.98
CA LEU A 54 -3.31 -1.90 -23.75
C LEU A 54 -2.93 -1.14 -25.02
N LYS A 55 -3.25 -1.68 -26.20
CA LYS A 55 -2.84 -1.16 -27.51
C LYS A 55 -1.33 -0.90 -27.57
N ILE A 56 -0.55 -1.81 -26.99
CA ILE A 56 0.92 -1.78 -26.98
C ILE A 56 1.45 -3.04 -27.65
N GLU A 57 2.50 -2.90 -28.44
CA GLU A 57 3.27 -4.05 -28.93
C GLU A 57 4.18 -4.51 -27.78
N ILE A 58 3.89 -5.67 -27.18
CA ILE A 58 4.77 -6.27 -26.17
C ILE A 58 5.84 -7.06 -26.88
N ARG A 59 7.05 -6.51 -26.94
CA ARG A 59 8.24 -7.25 -27.36
C ARG A 59 8.93 -7.83 -26.12
N ALA A 60 9.22 -9.12 -26.15
CA ALA A 60 9.75 -9.86 -24.99
C ALA A 60 11.10 -9.32 -24.49
N ASP A 61 11.88 -8.68 -25.35
CA ASP A 61 13.17 -8.06 -25.06
C ASP A 61 13.06 -6.67 -24.40
N GLN A 62 11.87 -6.05 -24.38
CA GLN A 62 11.67 -4.68 -23.93
C GLN A 62 11.05 -4.52 -22.54
N ILE A 63 11.06 -5.56 -21.70
CA ILE A 63 10.56 -5.51 -20.31
C ILE A 63 11.53 -4.72 -19.40
N SER A 64 11.58 -3.40 -19.63
CA SER A 64 12.35 -2.40 -18.89
C SER A 64 11.43 -1.47 -18.09
N ASN A 65 11.99 -0.62 -17.21
CA ASN A 65 11.21 0.32 -16.40
C ASN A 65 10.39 1.29 -17.25
N ILE A 66 10.90 1.71 -18.42
CA ILE A 66 10.19 2.60 -19.36
C ILE A 66 8.93 1.93 -19.90
N TYR A 67 8.99 0.62 -20.12
CA TYR A 67 7.84 -0.16 -20.58
C TYR A 67 6.77 -0.25 -19.49
N GLN A 68 7.19 -0.40 -18.24
CA GLN A 68 6.28 -0.42 -17.09
C GLN A 68 5.53 0.92 -16.96
N GLU A 69 6.21 2.06 -17.11
CA GLU A 69 5.58 3.38 -17.12
C GLU A 69 4.59 3.56 -18.29
N ASN A 70 4.96 3.08 -19.48
CA ASN A 70 4.06 3.10 -20.64
C ASN A 70 2.81 2.24 -20.41
N ILE A 71 2.95 1.05 -19.82
CA ILE A 71 1.83 0.20 -19.42
C ILE A 71 0.94 0.94 -18.44
N PHE A 72 1.49 1.55 -17.38
CA PHE A 72 0.67 2.28 -16.41
C PHE A 72 -0.04 3.48 -17.02
N ARG A 73 0.62 4.20 -17.93
CA ARG A 73 -0.03 5.29 -18.67
C ARG A 73 -1.21 4.79 -19.48
N LYS A 74 -1.05 3.66 -20.20
CA LYS A 74 -2.12 3.05 -20.99
C LYS A 74 -3.21 2.41 -20.13
N ALA A 75 -2.85 1.84 -18.99
CA ALA A 75 -3.80 1.27 -18.04
C ALA A 75 -4.79 2.32 -17.49
N ARG A 76 -4.40 3.60 -17.43
CA ARG A 76 -5.34 4.69 -17.07
C ARG A 76 -6.45 4.88 -18.10
N GLU A 77 -6.21 4.53 -19.37
CA GLU A 77 -7.21 4.56 -20.44
C GLU A 77 -8.22 3.41 -20.30
N LEU A 78 -7.91 2.37 -19.51
CA LEU A 78 -8.78 1.21 -19.25
C LEU A 78 -9.87 1.50 -18.19
N LYS A 79 -10.06 2.76 -17.79
CA LYS A 79 -11.11 3.14 -16.84
C LYS A 79 -12.48 2.66 -17.35
N ASN A 80 -13.23 1.96 -16.50
CA ASN A 80 -14.54 1.35 -16.79
C ASN A 80 -14.53 0.07 -17.66
N SER A 81 -13.35 -0.44 -18.06
CA SER A 81 -13.27 -1.71 -18.82
C SER A 81 -13.45 -2.97 -17.96
N GLY A 82 -13.53 -2.83 -16.64
CA GLY A 82 -13.45 -3.93 -15.69
C GLY A 82 -12.03 -4.43 -15.42
N ILE A 83 -11.04 -4.04 -16.25
CA ILE A 83 -9.64 -4.42 -16.10
C ILE A 83 -8.87 -3.34 -15.34
N ALA A 84 -8.06 -3.75 -14.36
CA ALA A 84 -7.17 -2.85 -13.63
C ALA A 84 -5.73 -3.40 -13.62
N ILE A 85 -4.76 -2.51 -13.79
CA ILE A 85 -3.34 -2.85 -13.68
C ILE A 85 -2.73 -2.04 -12.54
N ALA A 86 -2.05 -2.73 -11.63
CA ALA A 86 -1.41 -2.15 -10.46
C ALA A 86 0.05 -2.57 -10.34
N HIS A 87 0.83 -1.78 -9.60
CA HIS A 87 2.15 -2.20 -9.16
C HIS A 87 2.02 -3.37 -8.19
N TYR A 88 2.97 -4.30 -8.25
CA TYR A 88 3.14 -5.25 -7.16
C TYR A 88 3.67 -4.52 -5.93
N LEU A 89 2.97 -4.64 -4.81
CA LEU A 89 3.39 -4.10 -3.51
C LEU A 89 3.88 -5.23 -2.59
N THR A 90 4.93 -4.99 -1.81
CA THR A 90 5.35 -5.92 -0.75
C THR A 90 4.27 -6.06 0.33
N PHE A 91 4.43 -7.01 1.24
CA PHE A 91 3.51 -7.13 2.37
C PHE A 91 3.49 -5.85 3.23
N ASN A 92 4.66 -5.31 3.58
CA ASN A 92 4.74 -4.09 4.38
C ASN A 92 4.22 -2.87 3.60
N GLU A 93 4.50 -2.76 2.29
CA GLU A 93 3.93 -1.67 1.48
C GLU A 93 2.39 -1.73 1.42
N ARG A 94 1.80 -2.93 1.41
CA ARG A 94 0.34 -3.09 1.49
C ARG A 94 -0.19 -2.68 2.86
N SER A 95 0.44 -3.15 3.93
CA SER A 95 0.08 -2.79 5.31
C SER A 95 0.17 -1.27 5.54
N ASP A 96 1.26 -0.65 5.09
CA ASP A 96 1.43 0.81 5.16
C ASP A 96 0.35 1.52 4.35
N TYR A 97 0.07 1.07 3.13
CA TYR A 97 -0.96 1.66 2.29
C TYR A 97 -2.36 1.54 2.91
N GLU A 98 -2.69 0.43 3.57
CA GLU A 98 -3.95 0.25 4.29
C GLU A 98 -4.12 1.29 5.41
N ILE A 99 -3.06 1.61 6.14
CA ILE A 99 -3.08 2.65 7.18
C ILE A 99 -3.28 4.02 6.56
N LEU A 100 -2.51 4.36 5.52
CA LEU A 100 -2.69 5.65 4.82
C LEU A 100 -4.13 5.80 4.31
N LYS A 101 -4.72 4.72 3.79
CA LYS A 101 -6.08 4.69 3.27
C LYS A 101 -7.15 4.78 4.36
N LYS A 102 -6.93 4.14 5.51
CA LYS A 102 -7.81 4.28 6.69
C LYS A 102 -7.95 5.75 7.08
N TYR A 103 -6.83 6.48 7.15
CA TYR A 103 -6.84 7.91 7.44
C TYR A 103 -7.46 8.74 6.32
N GLU A 104 -7.14 8.45 5.05
CA GLU A 104 -7.78 9.09 3.90
C GLU A 104 -9.32 8.98 3.96
N GLU A 105 -9.83 7.80 4.31
CA GLU A 105 -11.26 7.54 4.43
C GLU A 105 -11.91 8.27 5.62
N ALA A 106 -11.20 8.46 6.72
CA ALA A 106 -11.69 9.19 7.90
C ALA A 106 -12.02 10.67 7.60
N TYR A 107 -11.32 11.28 6.64
CA TYR A 107 -11.55 12.66 6.21
C TYR A 107 -12.44 12.76 4.96
N LYS A 108 -12.95 11.63 4.46
CA LYS A 108 -13.78 11.60 3.26
C LYS A 108 -15.10 12.32 3.50
N GLY A 109 -15.27 13.45 2.83
CA GLY A 109 -16.46 14.30 2.94
C GLY A 109 -16.24 15.60 3.72
N ASP A 110 -15.09 15.77 4.36
CA ASP A 110 -14.70 17.08 4.90
C ASP A 110 -14.22 17.99 3.77
N SER A 111 -15.04 18.98 3.41
CA SER A 111 -14.73 19.93 2.33
C SER A 111 -13.57 20.87 2.66
N LYS A 112 -13.13 20.95 3.92
CA LYS A 112 -12.05 21.85 4.35
C LYS A 112 -10.68 21.17 4.33
N THR A 113 -10.63 19.84 4.38
CA THR A 113 -9.38 19.09 4.44
C THR A 113 -8.97 18.66 3.04
N ILE A 114 -7.81 19.16 2.58
CA ILE A 114 -7.21 18.72 1.33
C ILE A 114 -6.31 17.54 1.65
N TYR A 115 -6.61 16.38 1.07
CA TYR A 115 -5.82 15.18 1.28
C TYR A 115 -5.64 14.37 0.00
N PHE A 116 -4.55 13.62 -0.10
CA PHE A 116 -4.31 12.59 -1.11
C PHE A 116 -3.13 11.70 -0.72
N ILE A 117 -3.14 10.44 -1.18
CA ILE A 117 -2.00 9.53 -1.04
C ILE A 117 -1.08 9.66 -2.25
N ARG A 118 0.22 9.84 -2.01
CA ARG A 118 1.25 9.82 -3.06
C ARG A 118 2.46 9.02 -2.62
N GLY A 119 2.70 7.90 -3.29
CA GLY A 119 3.79 7.00 -2.92
C GLY A 119 3.54 6.37 -1.55
N ARG A 120 4.43 6.61 -0.59
CA ARG A 120 4.37 6.06 0.78
C ARG A 120 3.88 7.08 1.82
N PHE A 121 3.27 8.17 1.37
CA PHE A 121 2.87 9.27 2.23
C PHE A 121 1.42 9.67 1.99
N LEU A 122 0.73 9.99 3.08
CA LEU A 122 -0.52 10.73 3.08
C LEU A 122 -0.17 12.22 3.16
N HIS A 123 -0.58 12.98 2.15
CA HIS A 123 -0.52 14.44 2.19
C HIS A 123 -1.85 14.95 2.75
N MET A 124 -1.80 15.78 3.79
CA MET A 124 -2.98 16.36 4.42
C MET A 124 -2.69 17.82 4.81
N ASN A 125 -3.44 18.76 4.25
CA ASN A 125 -3.30 20.21 4.48
C ASN A 125 -1.85 20.72 4.32
N GLY A 126 -1.13 20.18 3.34
CA GLY A 126 0.27 20.53 3.06
C GLY A 126 1.31 19.80 3.93
N THR A 127 0.89 19.04 4.93
CA THR A 127 1.76 18.19 5.76
C THR A 127 1.83 16.79 5.18
N MET A 128 2.97 16.12 5.34
CA MET A 128 3.19 14.74 4.90
C MET A 128 3.26 13.83 6.11
N TYR A 129 2.55 12.72 6.05
CA TYR A 129 2.53 11.68 7.08
C TYR A 129 2.91 10.34 6.47
N SER A 130 3.86 9.64 7.09
CA SER A 130 4.17 8.25 6.84
C SER A 130 3.22 7.32 7.62
N ALA A 131 3.14 6.05 7.22
CA ALA A 131 2.32 5.08 7.95
C ALA A 131 2.80 4.86 9.39
N GLU A 132 4.11 4.98 9.65
CA GLU A 132 4.69 4.88 11.00
C GLU A 132 4.22 6.03 11.89
N GLU A 133 4.34 7.28 11.43
CA GLU A 133 3.86 8.45 12.17
C GLU A 133 2.36 8.36 12.48
N LEU A 134 1.55 7.83 11.56
CA LEU A 134 0.12 7.64 11.79
C LEU A 134 -0.16 6.56 12.85
N ARG A 135 0.58 5.44 12.86
CA ARG A 135 0.45 4.40 13.92
C ARG A 135 0.77 4.96 15.30
N ASP A 136 1.78 5.82 15.39
CA ASP A 136 2.18 6.45 16.65
C ASP A 136 1.10 7.40 17.17
N LEU A 137 0.40 8.10 16.28
CA LEU A 137 -0.74 8.95 16.65
C LEU A 137 -1.90 8.13 17.24
N GLU A 138 -2.26 6.98 16.64
CA GLU A 138 -3.32 6.11 17.19
C GLU A 138 -2.96 5.62 18.60
N SER A 139 -1.71 5.24 18.81
CA SER A 139 -1.21 4.72 20.09
C SER A 139 -1.26 5.78 21.20
N ASN A 140 -1.00 7.04 20.86
CA ASN A 140 -1.05 8.15 21.80
C ASN A 140 -2.48 8.55 22.16
N GLU A 141 -3.42 8.56 21.18
CA GLU A 141 -4.83 8.86 21.45
C GLU A 141 -5.52 7.81 22.33
N GLU A 142 -5.14 6.54 22.21
CA GLU A 142 -5.68 5.46 23.05
C GLU A 142 -5.21 5.56 24.52
N THR A 143 -3.99 6.05 24.72
CA THR A 143 -3.39 6.25 26.05
C THR A 143 -4.04 7.42 26.81
N ASP A 144 -4.47 8.46 26.11
CA ASP A 144 -5.15 9.60 26.74
C ASP A 144 -6.60 9.27 27.14
N ARG A 145 -7.29 8.40 26.40
CA ARG A 145 -8.65 7.93 26.78
C ARG A 145 -8.64 7.06 28.04
N THR A 146 -7.59 6.27 28.26
CA THR A 146 -7.46 5.42 29.45
C THR A 146 -7.13 6.22 30.73
N LYS A 147 -6.42 7.35 30.61
CA LYS A 147 -6.13 8.22 31.76
C LYS A 147 -7.34 9.02 32.24
N VAL A 148 -8.24 9.42 31.34
CA VAL A 148 -9.46 10.15 31.70
C VAL A 148 -10.49 9.22 32.38
N GLY A 149 -10.52 7.94 32.03
CA GLY A 149 -11.43 6.94 32.62
C GLY A 149 -11.13 6.56 34.09
N ASN A 150 -9.92 6.83 34.61
CA ASN A 150 -9.54 6.44 35.97
C ASN A 150 -9.67 7.55 37.03
N ASN A 151 -10.07 8.77 36.64
CA ASN A 151 -10.19 9.90 37.57
C ASN A 151 -11.63 10.16 38.09
N HIS A 152 -12.60 9.30 37.79
CA HIS A 152 -14.03 9.55 38.12
C HIS A 152 -14.66 8.55 39.11
N LEU A 153 -13.87 7.78 39.86
CA LEU A 153 -14.36 6.85 40.90
C LEU A 153 -13.95 7.21 42.34
N GLY A 154 -13.46 8.44 42.57
CA GLY A 154 -13.19 8.97 43.90
C GLY A 154 -14.33 9.83 44.44
N SER A 155 -15.56 9.31 44.48
CA SER A 155 -16.68 9.97 45.15
C SER A 155 -16.57 9.84 46.66
N GLU A 156 -16.64 10.99 47.33
CA GLU A 156 -17.52 11.24 48.47
C GLU A 156 -17.58 10.15 49.55
N GLN A 157 -16.68 10.28 50.53
CA GLN A 157 -17.05 10.01 51.92
C GLN A 157 -16.52 11.14 52.79
N GLY A 158 -17.45 11.96 53.28
CA GLY A 158 -17.20 13.03 54.23
C GLY A 158 -18.52 13.36 54.93
N VAL A 159 -18.69 12.73 56.08
CA VAL A 159 -19.78 12.82 57.06
C VAL A 159 -20.00 14.24 57.57
#